data_AF-A0A832DY26-F1
#
_entry.id   AF-A0A832DY26-F1
#
_cell.length_a   1.000
_cell.length_b   1.000
_cell.length_c   1.000
_cell.angle_alpha   90.00
_cell.angle_beta   90.00
_cell.angle_gamma   90.00
#
_symmetry.space_group_name_H-M   'P 1'
#
loop_
_entity.id
_entity.type
_entity.pdbx_description
1 polymer ?
#
loop_
_entity_poly.entity_id
_entity_poly.type
_entity_poly.pdbx_seq_one_letter_code
_entity_poly.pdbx_strand_id
1 'polypeptide(L)'
;MKNLIAILCVVSGMALLWFSMPAQHPALQIDQQQELLSGAVDFPELDSYFQADRLHRLVVSSANHHELEFQQVIYKDEKGTTYTALIDPHETSSSTPVANPENNEQAWHQLTLKIKQLPAEPSVLLSWWDNSQRVHFFTGSQVWLTLPVAEMFAESTQAVWQQLSGGFSSNATDSRHYAEWLMMDADNALKAIQSQFKTTSVRLLASIDDLSRLSEIAALTNQPIPFETRTFQIADNLHSLISQVKRWSKDSATGSYLIQKISPTQIRAWKITSPAGEQTLMARMLPFTSSLALPIDGLELLFRSKPGGLLSLYQVVESS
;
A
#
# COMPACT_ATOMS: atom_id res chain seq x y z
N MET A 1 -33.34 12.56 -8.67
CA MET A 1 -32.97 11.28 -8.02
C MET A 1 -32.18 10.43 -9.02
N LYS A 2 -30.85 10.52 -8.98
CA LYS A 2 -29.89 9.52 -9.47
C LYS A 2 -28.59 9.81 -8.71
N ASN A 3 -28.23 8.88 -7.84
CA ASN A 3 -27.11 8.95 -6.91
C ASN A 3 -25.79 8.98 -7.70
N LEU A 4 -24.95 9.99 -7.47
CA LEU A 4 -23.53 9.97 -7.83
C LEU A 4 -22.78 9.75 -6.52
N ILE A 5 -22.29 8.53 -6.34
CA ILE A 5 -21.43 8.13 -5.22
C ILE A 5 -20.02 8.62 -5.58
N ALA A 6 -19.42 9.44 -4.73
CA ALA A 6 -18.05 9.93 -4.88
C ALA A 6 -17.14 9.24 -3.85
N ILE A 7 -16.12 8.50 -4.29
CA ILE A 7 -15.18 7.77 -3.41
C ILE A 7 -13.78 7.82 -4.03
N LEU A 8 -12.98 8.87 -3.84
CA LEU A 8 -11.64 8.92 -4.45
C LEU A 8 -10.50 8.50 -3.51
N CYS A 9 -9.61 7.61 -3.99
CA CYS A 9 -8.40 7.12 -3.33
C CYS A 9 -7.20 7.07 -4.32
N VAL A 10 -6.19 7.94 -4.21
CA VAL A 10 -4.86 7.88 -4.84
C VAL A 10 -3.65 8.27 -3.96
N VAL A 11 -2.88 7.32 -3.43
CA VAL A 11 -1.43 7.49 -3.19
C VAL A 11 -0.71 6.52 -4.10
N SER A 12 -0.08 7.06 -5.13
CA SER A 12 0.92 6.31 -5.89
C SER A 12 2.22 6.35 -5.12
N GLY A 13 2.89 5.20 -4.99
CA GLY A 13 4.22 5.06 -4.35
C GLY A 13 5.36 5.89 -4.96
N MET A 14 5.07 6.89 -5.78
CA MET A 14 6.04 7.76 -6.46
C MET A 14 6.74 8.72 -5.49
N ALA A 15 6.02 9.20 -4.48
CA ALA A 15 6.48 10.07 -3.41
C ALA A 15 7.63 9.50 -2.59
N LEU A 16 7.48 8.24 -2.16
CA LEU A 16 8.22 7.68 -1.03
C LEU A 16 9.65 7.27 -1.35
N LEU A 17 9.91 6.86 -2.58
CA LEU A 17 11.23 6.35 -2.96
C LEU A 17 12.26 7.45 -3.25
N TRP A 18 11.82 8.69 -3.48
CA TRP A 18 12.77 9.82 -3.53
C TRP A 18 13.24 10.21 -2.12
N PHE A 19 12.46 9.90 -1.09
CA PHE A 19 12.82 10.11 0.31
C PHE A 19 13.69 9.00 0.91
N SER A 20 13.84 7.86 0.21
CA SER A 20 14.61 6.69 0.68
C SER A 20 16.00 6.54 0.04
N MET A 21 16.48 7.51 -0.74
CA MET A 21 17.84 7.51 -1.32
C MET A 21 18.87 7.93 -0.26
N PRO A 22 19.88 7.10 0.07
CA PRO A 22 20.78 7.31 1.21
C PRO A 22 21.80 8.45 1.07
N ALA A 23 21.82 9.19 -0.04
CA ALA A 23 22.87 10.18 -0.29
C ALA A 23 22.56 11.60 0.23
N GLN A 24 21.29 11.97 0.38
CA GLN A 24 20.86 13.24 0.95
C GLN A 24 19.46 12.98 1.52
N HIS A 25 19.29 13.03 2.85
CA HIS A 25 17.95 13.12 3.42
C HIS A 25 17.54 14.58 3.34
N PRO A 26 16.81 15.05 2.30
CA PRO A 26 16.28 16.39 2.33
C PRO A 26 15.42 16.52 3.59
N ALA A 27 15.56 17.63 4.32
CA ALA A 27 14.68 17.92 5.42
C ALA A 27 13.23 17.84 4.91
N LEU A 28 12.47 16.90 5.47
CA LEU A 28 11.06 16.74 5.20
C LEU A 28 10.30 17.67 6.12
N GLN A 29 9.34 18.39 5.57
CA GLN A 29 8.43 19.23 6.33
C GLN A 29 6.99 18.79 6.05
N ILE A 30 6.14 18.94 7.04
CA ILE A 30 4.72 18.69 6.92
C ILE A 30 3.97 19.93 7.41
N ASP A 31 3.01 20.36 6.62
CA ASP A 31 2.14 21.49 6.95
C ASP A 31 0.67 21.09 6.83
N GLN A 32 -0.12 21.44 7.83
CA GLN A 32 -1.55 21.20 7.83
C GLN A 32 -2.24 22.39 7.15
N GLN A 33 -2.56 22.24 5.87
CA GLN A 33 -3.19 23.29 5.08
C GLN A 33 -4.65 23.53 5.49
N GLN A 34 -5.35 22.45 5.86
CA GLN A 34 -6.78 22.53 6.16
C GLN A 34 -7.19 21.47 7.19
N GLU A 35 -8.15 21.84 8.04
CA GLU A 35 -8.93 20.92 8.88
C GLU A 35 -10.41 21.12 8.58
N LEU A 36 -11.10 20.02 8.27
CA LEU A 36 -12.53 19.97 8.04
C LEU A 36 -13.16 19.11 9.14
N LEU A 37 -14.14 19.68 9.84
CA LEU A 37 -14.91 18.97 10.86
C LEU A 37 -16.13 18.29 10.21
N SER A 38 -16.50 17.12 10.74
CA SER A 38 -17.71 16.42 10.32
C SER A 38 -18.94 17.34 10.38
N GLY A 39 -19.74 17.34 9.31
CA GLY A 39 -20.91 18.21 9.16
C GLY A 39 -20.63 19.63 8.64
N ALA A 40 -19.37 20.00 8.38
CA ALA A 40 -19.06 21.22 7.64
C ALA A 40 -19.56 21.12 6.17
N VAL A 41 -19.93 22.25 5.57
CA VAL A 41 -20.47 22.30 4.19
C VAL A 41 -19.50 21.71 3.17
N ASP A 42 -18.20 21.91 3.38
CA ASP A 42 -17.13 21.43 2.48
C ASP A 42 -16.57 20.06 2.90
N PHE A 43 -17.19 19.39 3.88
CA PHE A 43 -16.77 18.05 4.28
C PHE A 43 -17.19 17.04 3.20
N PRO A 44 -16.25 16.27 2.63
CA PRO A 44 -16.58 15.32 1.57
C PRO A 44 -17.41 14.16 2.12
N GLU A 45 -18.34 13.67 1.30
CA GLU A 45 -19.02 12.40 1.60
C GLU A 45 -18.01 11.26 1.43
N LEU A 46 -17.82 10.46 2.49
CA LEU A 46 -16.95 9.30 2.50
C LEU A 46 -17.83 8.06 2.68
N ASP A 47 -17.90 7.16 1.70
CA ASP A 47 -18.58 5.85 1.83
C ASP A 47 -17.74 4.90 2.71
N SER A 48 -17.68 5.22 4.00
CA SER A 48 -16.91 4.50 5.01
C SER A 48 -17.82 3.77 6.00
N TYR A 49 -17.24 2.78 6.70
CA TYR A 49 -17.94 2.08 7.77
C TYR A 49 -18.02 2.97 9.01
N PHE A 50 -16.91 3.60 9.38
CA PHE A 50 -16.86 4.55 10.49
C PHE A 50 -17.16 5.96 10.01
N GLN A 51 -17.86 6.73 10.83
CA GLN A 51 -18.03 8.16 10.59
C GLN A 51 -16.72 8.88 10.89
N ALA A 52 -16.28 9.71 9.94
CA ALA A 52 -15.14 10.59 10.14
C ALA A 52 -15.51 11.71 11.11
N ASP A 53 -14.67 11.92 12.12
CA ASP A 53 -14.75 13.05 13.04
C ASP A 53 -14.14 14.30 12.36
N ARG A 54 -12.99 14.11 11.70
CA ARG A 54 -12.20 15.18 11.07
C ARG A 54 -11.48 14.68 9.83
N LEU A 55 -11.20 15.60 8.93
CA LEU A 55 -10.35 15.40 7.77
C LEU A 55 -9.29 16.50 7.72
N HIS A 56 -8.01 16.13 7.77
CA HIS A 56 -6.90 17.05 7.54
C HIS A 56 -6.40 16.94 6.10
N ARG A 57 -6.06 18.07 5.49
CA ARG A 57 -5.24 18.12 4.27
C ARG A 57 -3.83 18.52 4.68
N LEU A 58 -2.89 17.62 4.45
CA LEU A 58 -1.50 17.72 4.85
C LEU A 58 -0.64 17.83 3.61
N VAL A 59 0.26 18.79 3.56
CA VAL A 59 1.26 18.90 2.48
C VAL A 59 2.61 18.53 3.05
N VAL A 60 3.24 17.53 2.45
CA VAL A 60 4.61 17.13 2.74
C VAL A 60 5.52 17.72 1.68
N SER A 61 6.47 18.55 2.09
CA SER A 61 7.41 19.20 1.20
C SER A 61 8.84 18.73 1.46
N SER A 62 9.64 18.72 0.39
CA SER A 62 11.08 18.46 0.44
C SER A 62 11.89 19.72 0.15
N ALA A 63 13.14 19.74 0.59
CA ALA A 63 14.09 20.83 0.29
C ALA A 63 14.27 21.13 -1.21
N ASN A 64 13.88 20.21 -2.10
CA ASN A 64 13.93 20.37 -3.55
C ASN A 64 12.61 20.88 -4.16
N HIS A 65 11.71 21.44 -3.33
CA HIS A 65 10.40 21.97 -3.74
C HIS A 65 9.45 20.97 -4.38
N HIS A 66 9.62 19.67 -4.12
CA HIS A 66 8.56 18.70 -4.39
C HIS A 66 7.58 18.68 -3.21
N GLU A 67 6.30 18.80 -3.52
CA GLU A 67 5.19 18.80 -2.57
C GLU A 67 4.25 17.64 -2.87
N LEU A 68 3.70 17.06 -1.81
CA LEU A 68 2.77 15.95 -1.86
C LEU A 68 1.63 16.20 -0.90
N GLU A 69 0.40 16.16 -1.39
CA GLU A 69 -0.78 16.31 -0.56
C GLU A 69 -1.28 14.94 -0.08
N PHE A 70 -1.62 14.86 1.20
CA PHE A 70 -2.20 13.71 1.87
C PHE A 70 -3.48 14.12 2.57
N GLN A 71 -4.46 13.22 2.60
CA GLN A 71 -5.66 13.37 3.40
C GLN A 71 -5.57 12.43 4.59
N GLN A 72 -5.89 12.97 5.75
CA GLN A 72 -5.86 12.21 6.99
C GLN A 72 -7.24 12.28 7.62
N VAL A 73 -7.93 11.15 7.67
CA VAL A 73 -9.17 11.03 8.42
C VAL A 73 -8.88 10.62 9.83
N ILE A 74 -9.48 11.34 10.77
CA ILE A 74 -9.55 10.96 12.18
C ILE A 74 -10.98 10.49 12.44
N TYR A 75 -11.12 9.32 13.05
CA TYR A 75 -12.41 8.69 13.32
C TYR A 75 -12.34 7.88 14.61
N LYS A 76 -13.50 7.44 15.11
CA LYS A 76 -13.61 6.54 16.24
C LYS A 76 -14.26 5.22 15.85
N ASP A 77 -13.80 4.14 16.47
CA ASP A 77 -14.50 2.87 16.40
C ASP A 77 -15.74 2.85 17.32
N GLU A 78 -16.47 1.72 17.29
CA GLU A 78 -17.66 1.50 18.13
C GLU A 78 -17.35 1.55 19.65
N LYS A 79 -16.09 1.39 20.05
CA LYS A 79 -15.62 1.47 21.45
C LYS A 79 -15.16 2.88 21.82
N GLY A 80 -15.18 3.83 20.90
CA GLY A 80 -14.71 5.19 21.09
C GLY A 80 -13.19 5.36 20.98
N THR A 81 -12.47 4.33 20.53
CA THR A 81 -11.02 4.38 20.28
C THR A 81 -10.76 5.23 19.05
N THR A 82 -9.88 6.23 19.16
CA THR A 82 -9.51 7.07 18.03
C THR A 82 -8.53 6.35 17.11
N TYR A 83 -8.81 6.40 15.81
CA TYR A 83 -7.94 5.92 14.75
C TYR A 83 -7.68 7.01 13.73
N THR A 84 -6.61 6.81 12.98
CA THR A 84 -6.25 7.61 11.82
C THR A 84 -6.26 6.72 10.59
N ALA A 85 -6.73 7.26 9.47
CA ALA A 85 -6.51 6.67 8.16
C ALA A 85 -5.98 7.69 7.18
N LEU A 86 -4.87 7.36 6.54
CA LEU A 86 -4.45 8.02 5.32
C LEU A 86 -5.40 7.60 4.21
N ILE A 87 -6.27 8.52 3.83
CA ILE A 87 -7.07 8.42 2.61
C ILE A 87 -6.52 9.46 1.65
N ASP A 88 -6.82 9.33 0.39
CA ASP A 88 -6.12 10.16 -0.58
C ASP A 88 -6.98 11.35 -1.02
N PRO A 89 -6.41 12.58 -1.10
CA PRO A 89 -7.10 13.74 -1.66
C PRO A 89 -7.18 13.76 -3.18
N HIS A 90 -8.19 14.47 -3.67
CA HIS A 90 -8.30 14.98 -5.03
C HIS A 90 -7.23 16.04 -5.37
N GLU A 91 -6.92 16.19 -6.68
CA GLU A 91 -6.15 17.31 -7.21
C GLU A 91 -6.84 18.66 -6.93
N THR A 92 -6.26 19.48 -6.05
CA THR A 92 -6.38 20.94 -6.13
C THR A 92 -5.02 21.51 -6.48
N SER A 93 -4.73 21.58 -7.78
CA SER A 93 -3.59 22.29 -8.37
C SER A 93 -2.19 21.83 -7.94
N SER A 94 -1.61 20.85 -8.64
CA SER A 94 -0.15 20.81 -8.83
C SER A 94 0.20 20.21 -10.20
N SER A 95 1.29 20.68 -10.77
CA SER A 95 1.75 20.54 -12.16
C SER A 95 2.18 19.13 -12.60
N THR A 96 1.86 18.10 -11.81
CA THR A 96 2.33 16.73 -12.07
C THR A 96 1.15 15.75 -12.02
N PRO A 97 0.52 15.41 -13.17
CA PRO A 97 -0.63 14.52 -13.21
C PRO A 97 -0.25 13.11 -12.73
N VAL A 98 -0.96 12.62 -11.71
CA VAL A 98 -0.86 11.21 -11.29
C VAL A 98 -1.45 10.33 -12.39
N ALA A 99 -0.79 9.23 -12.74
CA ALA A 99 -1.39 8.28 -13.68
C ALA A 99 -2.58 7.56 -13.06
N ASN A 100 -3.74 7.70 -13.71
CA ASN A 100 -4.96 6.94 -13.45
C ASN A 100 -5.45 6.99 -11.98
N PRO A 101 -5.71 8.18 -11.44
CA PRO A 101 -6.38 8.34 -10.15
C PRO A 101 -7.69 7.54 -10.06
N GLU A 102 -8.47 7.56 -11.14
CA GLU A 102 -9.74 6.82 -11.28
C GLU A 102 -9.59 5.31 -11.09
N ASN A 103 -8.46 4.72 -11.49
CA ASN A 103 -8.27 3.27 -11.34
C ASN A 103 -7.98 2.86 -9.89
N ASN A 104 -7.33 3.72 -9.10
CA ASN A 104 -7.00 3.43 -7.72
C ASN A 104 -8.25 3.60 -6.84
N GLU A 105 -9.00 4.68 -7.04
CA GLU A 105 -10.35 4.86 -6.50
C GLU A 105 -11.21 3.62 -6.75
N GLN A 106 -11.32 3.23 -8.03
CA GLN A 106 -12.19 2.15 -8.42
C GLN A 106 -11.74 0.83 -7.80
N ALA A 107 -10.42 0.61 -7.69
CA ALA A 107 -9.86 -0.55 -7.04
C ALA A 107 -10.23 -0.62 -5.55
N TRP A 108 -10.10 0.48 -4.81
CA TRP A 108 -10.47 0.55 -3.39
C TRP A 108 -11.97 0.42 -3.18
N HIS A 109 -12.79 1.08 -3.98
CA HIS A 109 -14.25 0.93 -3.91
C HIS A 109 -14.66 -0.53 -4.15
N GLN A 110 -14.14 -1.17 -5.20
CA GLN A 110 -14.41 -2.57 -5.50
C GLN A 110 -13.91 -3.51 -4.39
N LEU A 111 -12.74 -3.24 -3.81
CA LEU A 111 -12.21 -4.00 -2.68
C LEU A 111 -13.14 -3.88 -1.47
N THR A 112 -13.56 -2.67 -1.11
CA THR A 112 -14.48 -2.41 0.00
C THR A 112 -15.80 -3.15 -0.19
N LEU A 113 -16.41 -3.07 -1.38
CA LEU A 113 -17.61 -3.83 -1.71
C LEU A 113 -17.40 -5.34 -1.58
N LYS A 114 -16.25 -5.83 -2.06
CA LYS A 114 -15.93 -7.26 -1.97
C LYS A 114 -15.76 -7.72 -0.53
N ILE A 115 -15.06 -6.96 0.31
CA ILE A 115 -14.89 -7.26 1.74
C ILE A 115 -16.25 -7.29 2.45
N LYS A 116 -17.14 -6.30 2.19
CA LYS A 116 -18.50 -6.25 2.73
C LYS A 116 -19.37 -7.46 2.34
N GLN A 117 -19.03 -8.17 1.26
CA GLN A 117 -19.73 -9.38 0.81
C GLN A 117 -19.14 -10.69 1.37
N LEU A 118 -17.95 -10.65 1.99
CA LEU A 118 -17.35 -11.84 2.57
C LEU A 118 -18.10 -12.26 3.83
N PRO A 119 -18.08 -13.56 4.20
CA PRO A 119 -18.67 -14.02 5.45
C PRO A 119 -18.13 -13.24 6.64
N ALA A 120 -19.03 -12.92 7.58
CA ALA A 120 -18.74 -12.24 8.84
C ALA A 120 -18.03 -13.14 9.87
N GLU A 121 -17.43 -14.26 9.41
CA GLU A 121 -16.58 -15.07 10.28
C GLU A 121 -15.48 -14.19 10.88
N PRO A 122 -15.11 -14.43 12.15
CA PRO A 122 -14.05 -13.67 12.80
C PRO A 122 -12.76 -13.87 12.01
N SER A 123 -12.40 -12.83 11.27
CA SER A 123 -11.22 -12.82 10.42
C SER A 123 -10.41 -11.57 10.68
N VAL A 124 -9.10 -11.72 10.58
CA VAL A 124 -8.16 -10.62 10.66
C VAL A 124 -7.50 -10.43 9.31
N LEU A 125 -7.44 -9.16 8.88
CA LEU A 125 -6.77 -8.77 7.66
C LEU A 125 -5.36 -8.28 7.98
N LEU A 126 -4.37 -8.86 7.31
CA LEU A 126 -3.00 -8.41 7.34
C LEU A 126 -2.69 -7.63 6.06
N SER A 127 -2.13 -6.46 6.25
CA SER A 127 -1.62 -5.57 5.21
C SER A 127 -0.58 -4.66 5.84
N TRP A 128 0.17 -3.93 5.01
CA TRP A 128 0.99 -2.83 5.54
C TRP A 128 0.13 -1.78 6.26
N TRP A 129 0.74 -1.02 7.18
CA TRP A 129 0.01 -0.20 8.16
C TRP A 129 -0.97 0.79 7.53
N ASP A 130 -0.60 1.43 6.42
CA ASP A 130 -1.39 2.44 5.72
C ASP A 130 -2.57 1.84 4.96
N ASN A 131 -2.38 0.69 4.32
CA ASN A 131 -3.45 -0.08 3.69
C ASN A 131 -4.43 -0.63 4.74
N SER A 132 -3.92 -1.11 5.87
CA SER A 132 -4.75 -1.59 6.98
C SER A 132 -5.59 -0.48 7.62
N GLN A 133 -5.02 0.73 7.77
CA GLN A 133 -5.78 1.89 8.21
C GLN A 133 -6.98 2.18 7.29
N ARG A 134 -6.76 2.17 5.97
CA ARG A 134 -7.82 2.35 4.95
C ARG A 134 -8.88 1.26 5.03
N VAL A 135 -8.45 -0.01 5.08
CA VAL A 135 -9.38 -1.14 5.20
C VAL A 135 -10.24 -1.01 6.45
N HIS A 136 -9.64 -0.74 7.61
CA HIS A 136 -10.37 -0.57 8.86
C HIS A 136 -11.41 0.54 8.73
N PHE A 137 -11.00 1.71 8.23
CA PHE A 137 -11.89 2.85 8.03
C PHE A 137 -13.09 2.55 7.10
N PHE A 138 -12.84 1.96 5.92
CA PHE A 138 -13.87 1.76 4.91
C PHE A 138 -14.77 0.55 5.15
N THR A 139 -14.30 -0.46 5.89
CA THR A 139 -14.98 -1.75 6.01
C THR A 139 -15.34 -2.17 7.43
N GLY A 140 -14.75 -1.54 8.45
CA GLY A 140 -14.89 -2.00 9.84
C GLY A 140 -14.17 -3.33 10.12
N SER A 141 -13.40 -3.86 9.16
CA SER A 141 -12.69 -5.13 9.33
C SER A 141 -11.66 -5.05 10.43
N GLN A 142 -11.53 -6.13 11.21
CA GLN A 142 -10.41 -6.28 12.13
C GLN A 142 -9.10 -6.38 11.32
N VAL A 143 -8.14 -5.51 11.63
CA VAL A 143 -6.82 -5.46 10.99
C VAL A 143 -5.72 -5.66 12.02
N TRP A 144 -4.57 -6.19 11.58
CA TRP A 144 -3.45 -6.50 12.47
C TRP A 144 -2.56 -5.28 12.76
N LEU A 145 -2.22 -4.49 11.73
CA LEU A 145 -1.33 -3.33 11.85
C LEU A 145 -2.11 -2.04 11.57
N THR A 146 -2.22 -1.11 12.51
CA THR A 146 -2.86 0.20 12.27
C THR A 146 -1.91 1.37 12.40
N LEU A 147 -0.72 1.16 12.96
CA LEU A 147 0.31 2.18 13.13
C LEU A 147 1.67 1.61 12.73
N PRO A 148 2.54 2.41 12.08
CA PRO A 148 3.92 2.02 11.86
C PRO A 148 4.71 2.10 13.17
N VAL A 149 5.97 1.67 13.13
CA VAL A 149 6.93 1.90 14.23
C VAL A 149 8.03 2.85 13.80
N ALA A 150 8.59 3.58 14.77
CA ALA A 150 9.56 4.64 14.52
C ALA A 150 10.80 4.13 13.79
N GLU A 151 11.23 2.88 14.06
CA GLU A 151 12.42 2.27 13.45
C GLU A 151 12.30 2.08 11.93
N MET A 152 11.09 2.12 11.36
CA MET A 152 10.88 2.07 9.91
C MET A 152 11.43 3.32 9.19
N PHE A 153 11.63 4.42 9.90
CA PHE A 153 11.92 5.72 9.33
C PHE A 153 13.23 6.30 9.86
N ALA A 154 13.94 7.04 9.00
CA ALA A 154 15.10 7.81 9.43
C ALA A 154 14.68 8.86 10.47
N GLU A 155 15.51 9.06 11.51
CA GLU A 155 15.24 9.98 12.62
C GLU A 155 14.82 11.38 12.13
N SER A 156 15.46 11.89 11.08
CA SER A 156 15.17 13.19 10.47
C SER A 156 13.77 13.33 9.88
N THR A 157 13.06 12.21 9.67
CA THR A 157 11.74 12.15 9.03
C THR A 157 10.65 11.59 9.96
N GLN A 158 11.02 11.13 11.17
CA GLN A 158 10.08 10.47 12.08
C GLN A 158 8.92 11.39 12.48
N ALA A 159 9.15 12.68 12.73
CA ALA A 159 8.08 13.61 13.09
C ALA A 159 7.00 13.72 11.99
N VAL A 160 7.41 13.74 10.72
CA VAL A 160 6.51 13.77 9.57
C VAL A 160 5.70 12.48 9.50
N TRP A 161 6.36 11.33 9.64
CA TRP A 161 5.69 10.03 9.61
C TRP A 161 4.76 9.80 10.78
N GLN A 162 5.13 10.25 11.97
CA GLN A 162 4.29 10.20 13.17
C GLN A 162 3.03 11.04 12.97
N GLN A 163 3.15 12.24 12.40
CA GLN A 163 1.99 13.08 12.10
C GLN A 163 1.10 12.44 11.04
N LEU A 164 1.65 11.95 9.91
CA LEU A 164 0.86 11.32 8.83
C LEU A 164 0.09 10.08 9.30
N SER A 165 0.77 9.19 10.01
CA SER A 165 0.18 7.93 10.47
C SER A 165 -0.78 8.08 11.66
N GLY A 166 -0.75 9.22 12.34
CA GLY A 166 -1.50 9.43 13.58
C GLY A 166 -0.81 8.88 14.83
N GLY A 167 0.45 8.47 14.72
CA GLY A 167 1.27 7.99 15.83
C GLY A 167 2.16 6.81 15.45
N PHE A 168 2.98 6.37 16.41
CA PHE A 168 3.73 5.12 16.27
C PHE A 168 3.22 4.08 17.24
N SER A 169 3.21 2.82 16.80
CA SER A 169 2.99 1.68 17.68
C SER A 169 4.15 1.58 18.67
N SER A 170 3.83 1.31 19.93
CA SER A 170 4.80 0.98 20.97
C SER A 170 5.30 -0.48 20.88
N ASN A 171 4.61 -1.31 20.08
CA ASN A 171 4.97 -2.70 19.84
C ASN A 171 5.49 -2.88 18.40
N ALA A 172 6.81 -3.06 18.27
CA ALA A 172 7.46 -3.33 16.99
C ALA A 172 7.41 -4.80 16.55
N THR A 173 7.05 -5.73 17.44
CA THR A 173 7.06 -7.17 17.15
C THR A 173 6.12 -7.51 15.99
N ASP A 174 4.92 -6.95 15.98
CA ASP A 174 3.91 -7.24 14.96
C ASP A 174 4.34 -6.75 13.56
N SER A 175 4.86 -5.53 13.49
CA SER A 175 5.39 -4.96 12.25
C SER A 175 6.60 -5.75 11.74
N ARG A 176 7.47 -6.19 12.65
CA ARG A 176 8.64 -7.00 12.33
C ARG A 176 8.25 -8.37 11.78
N HIS A 177 7.33 -9.08 12.45
CA HIS A 177 6.83 -10.36 11.96
C HIS A 177 6.23 -10.23 10.56
N TYR A 178 5.41 -9.20 10.33
CA TYR A 178 4.82 -9.00 9.00
C TYR A 178 5.88 -8.70 7.94
N ALA A 179 6.85 -7.82 8.22
CA ALA A 179 7.97 -7.54 7.33
C ALA A 179 8.81 -8.80 7.02
N GLU A 180 9.05 -9.64 8.03
CA GLU A 180 9.76 -10.92 7.87
C GLU A 180 8.96 -11.92 7.03
N TRP A 181 7.64 -12.05 7.24
CA TRP A 181 6.79 -12.92 6.42
C TRP A 181 6.74 -12.47 4.97
N LEU A 182 6.71 -11.16 4.69
CA LEU A 182 6.71 -10.64 3.33
C LEU A 182 7.97 -11.05 2.54
N MET A 183 9.13 -11.08 3.21
CA MET A 183 10.42 -11.41 2.58
C MET A 183 10.76 -12.92 2.64
N MET A 184 10.12 -13.67 3.55
CA MET A 184 10.31 -15.11 3.65
C MET A 184 9.73 -15.84 2.44
N ASP A 185 10.28 -17.01 2.14
CA ASP A 185 9.66 -18.00 1.26
C ASP A 185 8.16 -18.17 1.58
N ALA A 186 7.30 -18.09 0.56
CA ALA A 186 5.86 -17.92 0.76
C ALA A 186 5.22 -19.09 1.51
N ASP A 187 5.68 -20.33 1.29
CA ASP A 187 5.10 -21.51 1.93
C ASP A 187 5.46 -21.51 3.43
N ASN A 188 6.69 -21.09 3.75
CA ASN A 188 7.12 -20.91 5.15
C ASN A 188 6.41 -19.73 5.82
N ALA A 189 6.20 -18.63 5.08
CA ALA A 189 5.48 -17.47 5.57
C ALA A 189 4.02 -17.83 5.91
N LEU A 190 3.33 -18.59 5.06
CA LEU A 190 1.97 -19.05 5.32
C LEU A 190 1.90 -19.97 6.54
N LYS A 191 2.84 -20.89 6.71
CA LYS A 191 2.91 -21.72 7.92
C LYS A 191 3.12 -20.88 9.19
N ALA A 192 3.98 -19.87 9.12
CA ALA A 192 4.23 -18.96 10.24
C ALA A 192 2.97 -18.14 10.57
N ILE A 193 2.27 -17.62 9.56
CA ILE A 193 0.98 -16.94 9.71
C ILE A 193 -0.05 -17.90 10.32
N GLN A 194 -0.29 -19.07 9.75
CA GLN A 194 -1.24 -20.04 10.31
C GLN A 194 -0.92 -20.41 11.77
N SER A 195 0.37 -20.55 12.11
CA SER A 195 0.80 -20.79 13.49
C SER A 195 0.56 -19.61 14.43
N GLN A 196 0.68 -18.38 13.95
CA GLN A 196 0.37 -17.17 14.73
C GLN A 196 -1.13 -17.01 14.97
N PHE A 197 -1.96 -17.42 14.00
CA PHE A 197 -3.39 -17.14 13.95
C PHE A 197 -4.27 -18.40 14.06
N LYS A 198 -3.82 -19.43 14.80
CA LYS A 198 -4.38 -20.81 14.81
C LYS A 198 -5.91 -20.96 14.79
N THR A 199 -6.65 -20.02 15.38
CA THR A 199 -8.11 -20.07 15.56
C THR A 199 -8.85 -18.96 14.83
N THR A 200 -8.15 -18.12 14.07
CA THR A 200 -8.69 -16.93 13.42
C THR A 200 -8.48 -17.04 11.92
N SER A 201 -9.54 -16.87 11.14
CA SER A 201 -9.43 -16.84 9.69
C SER A 201 -8.55 -15.66 9.26
N VAL A 202 -7.59 -15.90 8.38
CA VAL A 202 -6.62 -14.87 7.96
C VAL A 202 -6.85 -14.43 6.52
N ARG A 203 -6.90 -13.13 6.29
CA ARG A 203 -6.88 -12.53 4.94
C ARG A 203 -5.63 -11.70 4.74
N LEU A 204 -5.04 -11.77 3.55
CA LEU A 204 -3.88 -10.98 3.17
C LEU A 204 -4.29 -9.97 2.10
N LEU A 205 -3.96 -8.71 2.29
CA LEU A 205 -4.08 -7.68 1.26
C LEU A 205 -2.67 -7.32 0.78
N ALA A 206 -2.48 -7.43 -0.53
CA ALA A 206 -1.27 -7.00 -1.21
C ALA A 206 -1.59 -5.84 -2.15
N SER A 207 -0.76 -4.79 -2.09
CA SER A 207 -0.81 -3.66 -3.00
C SER A 207 0.50 -3.52 -3.77
N ILE A 208 0.44 -3.14 -5.05
CA ILE A 208 1.65 -2.76 -5.79
C ILE A 208 2.38 -1.61 -5.08
N ASP A 209 1.65 -0.73 -4.38
CA ASP A 209 2.24 0.36 -3.62
C ASP A 209 3.06 -0.12 -2.41
N ASP A 210 2.89 -1.36 -1.95
CA ASP A 210 3.76 -1.96 -0.93
C ASP A 210 5.22 -2.02 -1.41
N LEU A 211 5.47 -2.09 -2.73
CA LEU A 211 6.83 -2.02 -3.29
C LEU A 211 7.48 -0.64 -3.04
N SER A 212 6.70 0.42 -2.83
CA SER A 212 7.27 1.71 -2.43
C SER A 212 7.66 1.78 -0.96
N ARG A 213 7.27 0.77 -0.16
CA ARG A 213 7.55 0.64 1.28
C ARG A 213 8.77 -0.24 1.56
N LEU A 214 9.52 -0.64 0.55
CA LEU A 214 10.64 -1.57 0.70
C LEU A 214 11.73 -1.08 1.67
N SER A 215 11.96 0.23 1.80
CA SER A 215 12.89 0.76 2.81
C SER A 215 12.36 0.58 4.24
N GLU A 216 11.05 0.74 4.45
CA GLU A 216 10.40 0.52 5.74
C GLU A 216 10.47 -0.98 6.12
N ILE A 217 10.21 -1.86 5.15
CA ILE A 217 10.33 -3.31 5.31
C ILE A 217 11.79 -3.70 5.62
N ALA A 218 12.75 -3.16 4.86
CA ALA A 218 14.19 -3.40 5.04
C ALA A 218 14.70 -2.98 6.42
N ALA A 219 14.14 -1.91 7.00
CA ALA A 219 14.51 -1.46 8.33
C ALA A 219 14.09 -2.44 9.44
N LEU A 220 13.09 -3.28 9.18
CA LEU A 220 12.56 -4.24 10.15
C LEU A 220 13.05 -5.68 9.94
N THR A 221 13.52 -6.02 8.76
CA THR A 221 13.99 -7.37 8.41
C THR A 221 15.49 -7.42 8.22
N ASN A 222 16.11 -8.55 8.58
CA ASN A 222 17.51 -8.82 8.24
C ASN A 222 17.68 -9.51 6.88
N GLN A 223 16.57 -9.71 6.15
CA GLN A 223 16.58 -10.40 4.86
C GLN A 223 16.94 -9.44 3.72
N PRO A 224 17.68 -9.90 2.70
CA PRO A 224 17.99 -9.08 1.54
C PRO A 224 16.71 -8.75 0.77
N ILE A 225 16.55 -7.49 0.36
CA ILE A 225 15.42 -7.06 -0.47
C ILE A 225 15.69 -7.44 -1.93
N PRO A 226 14.90 -8.35 -2.54
CA PRO A 226 15.20 -8.90 -3.85
C PRO A 226 14.54 -8.10 -4.99
N PHE A 227 14.33 -6.80 -4.81
CA PHE A 227 13.61 -5.96 -5.77
C PHE A 227 14.43 -4.75 -6.19
N GLU A 228 14.41 -4.47 -7.49
CA GLU A 228 14.98 -3.25 -8.07
C GLU A 228 13.90 -2.48 -8.81
N THR A 229 14.04 -1.15 -8.84
CA THR A 229 13.08 -0.27 -9.51
C THR A 229 13.76 0.63 -10.52
N ARG A 230 13.05 0.95 -11.60
CA ARG A 230 13.47 1.95 -12.58
C ARG A 230 12.27 2.65 -13.19
N THR A 231 12.38 3.97 -13.36
CA THR A 231 11.40 4.76 -14.10
C THR A 231 11.75 4.79 -15.59
N PHE A 232 10.72 4.66 -16.43
CA PHE A 232 10.82 4.75 -17.89
C PHE A 232 9.83 5.80 -18.40
N GLN A 233 10.24 6.59 -19.38
CA GLN A 233 9.36 7.52 -20.07
C GLN A 233 8.50 6.76 -21.10
N ILE A 234 7.19 6.97 -21.05
CA ILE A 234 6.25 6.54 -22.07
C ILE A 234 6.48 7.43 -23.30
N ALA A 235 7.22 6.91 -24.28
CA ALA A 235 7.23 7.46 -25.63
C ALA A 235 5.96 7.03 -26.40
N ASP A 236 5.76 7.54 -27.61
CA ASP A 236 4.57 7.28 -28.45
C ASP A 236 4.25 5.79 -28.71
N ASN A 237 5.16 4.87 -28.36
CA ASN A 237 5.01 3.43 -28.57
C ASN A 237 5.15 2.61 -27.26
N LEU A 238 4.00 2.23 -26.70
CA LEU A 238 3.89 1.35 -25.52
C LEU A 238 4.52 -0.05 -25.74
N HIS A 239 4.50 -0.59 -26.95
CA HIS A 239 5.14 -1.89 -27.25
C HIS A 239 6.66 -1.80 -27.15
N SER A 240 7.24 -0.69 -27.63
CA SER A 240 8.67 -0.41 -27.48
C SER A 240 9.08 -0.22 -26.02
N LEU A 241 8.18 0.34 -25.19
CA LEU A 241 8.40 0.49 -23.76
C LEU A 241 8.42 -0.87 -23.03
N ILE A 242 7.44 -1.72 -23.27
CA ILE A 242 7.39 -3.08 -22.71
C ILE A 242 8.65 -3.87 -23.12
N SER A 243 9.11 -3.71 -24.36
CA SER A 243 10.34 -4.34 -24.84
C SER A 243 11.60 -3.84 -24.12
N GLN A 244 11.64 -2.56 -23.73
CA GLN A 244 12.73 -2.01 -22.92
C GLN A 244 12.72 -2.56 -21.49
N VAL A 245 11.54 -2.57 -20.84
CA VAL A 245 11.39 -3.14 -19.49
C VAL A 245 11.79 -4.61 -19.50
N LYS A 246 11.32 -5.39 -20.49
CA LYS A 246 11.68 -6.79 -20.64
C LYS A 246 13.19 -6.98 -20.80
N ARG A 247 13.87 -6.17 -21.61
CA ARG A 247 15.33 -6.24 -21.74
C ARG A 247 16.04 -5.95 -20.42
N TRP A 248 15.67 -4.87 -19.74
CA TRP A 248 16.22 -4.52 -18.43
C TRP A 248 15.98 -5.60 -17.36
N SER A 249 14.82 -6.26 -17.39
CA SER A 249 14.52 -7.36 -16.47
C SER A 249 15.40 -8.59 -16.71
N LYS A 250 15.79 -8.87 -17.96
CA LYS A 250 16.66 -10.01 -18.30
C LYS A 250 18.10 -9.86 -17.77
N ASP A 251 18.48 -8.67 -17.34
CA ASP A 251 19.74 -8.45 -16.66
C ASP A 251 19.73 -9.03 -15.22
N SER A 252 18.56 -9.43 -14.70
CA SER A 252 18.46 -10.23 -13.47
C SER A 252 18.40 -11.73 -13.75
N ALA A 253 18.70 -12.53 -12.73
CA ALA A 253 18.66 -13.99 -12.83
C ALA A 253 17.27 -14.57 -13.15
N THR A 254 16.20 -13.79 -12.98
CA THR A 254 14.81 -14.25 -13.10
C THR A 254 14.13 -13.77 -14.38
N GLY A 255 14.51 -12.59 -14.88
CA GLY A 255 13.76 -11.94 -15.95
C GLY A 255 12.36 -11.47 -15.54
N SER A 256 12.00 -11.54 -14.26
CA SER A 256 10.66 -11.23 -13.77
C SER A 256 10.48 -9.75 -13.50
N TYR A 257 9.36 -9.18 -13.96
CA TYR A 257 9.06 -7.76 -13.80
C TYR A 257 7.58 -7.48 -13.53
N LEU A 258 7.33 -6.28 -13.02
CA LEU A 258 6.01 -5.69 -12.81
C LEU A 258 6.05 -4.24 -13.29
N ILE A 259 4.98 -3.76 -13.93
CA ILE A 259 4.88 -2.38 -14.41
C ILE A 259 3.73 -1.68 -13.67
N GLN A 260 4.02 -0.49 -13.16
CA GLN A 260 3.07 0.44 -12.56
C GLN A 260 3.08 1.73 -13.39
N LYS A 261 1.92 2.16 -13.88
CA LYS A 261 1.80 3.49 -14.51
C LYS A 261 1.82 4.53 -13.39
N ILE A 262 2.68 5.55 -13.50
CA ILE A 262 2.87 6.57 -12.46
C ILE A 262 2.51 7.99 -12.92
N SER A 263 2.64 8.29 -14.22
CA SER A 263 2.05 9.47 -14.85
C SER A 263 1.57 9.15 -16.29
N PRO A 264 0.82 10.03 -16.97
CA PRO A 264 0.49 9.86 -18.40
C PRO A 264 1.73 9.63 -19.29
N THR A 265 2.90 10.10 -18.85
CA THR A 265 4.16 10.05 -19.59
C THR A 265 5.21 9.14 -18.94
N GLN A 266 4.91 8.47 -17.83
CA GLN A 266 5.89 7.66 -17.10
C GLN A 266 5.30 6.37 -16.56
N ILE A 267 6.11 5.30 -16.64
CA ILE A 267 5.89 4.08 -15.89
C ILE A 267 7.06 3.86 -14.92
N ARG A 268 6.76 3.21 -13.81
CA ARG A 268 7.74 2.56 -12.96
C ARG A 268 7.70 1.07 -13.24
N ALA A 269 8.87 0.47 -13.45
CA ALA A 269 8.98 -0.97 -13.49
C ALA A 269 9.80 -1.46 -12.30
N TRP A 270 9.38 -2.61 -11.79
CA TRP A 270 10.03 -3.35 -10.74
C TRP A 270 10.55 -4.66 -11.33
N LYS A 271 11.72 -5.13 -10.91
CA LYS A 271 12.21 -6.45 -11.26
C LYS A 271 12.65 -7.22 -10.01
N ILE A 272 12.57 -8.53 -10.08
CA ILE A 272 13.09 -9.43 -9.04
C ILE A 272 14.55 -9.75 -9.38
N THR A 273 15.46 -9.58 -8.41
CA THR A 273 16.91 -9.64 -8.66
C THR A 273 17.50 -11.04 -8.52
N SER A 274 16.83 -11.96 -7.83
CA SER A 274 17.33 -13.31 -7.53
C SER A 274 16.22 -14.38 -7.57
N PRO A 275 16.55 -15.66 -7.82
CA PRO A 275 15.55 -16.75 -7.79
C PRO A 275 14.89 -16.91 -6.42
N ALA A 276 15.63 -16.72 -5.32
CA ALA A 276 15.06 -16.71 -3.97
C ALA A 276 14.03 -15.59 -3.80
N GLY A 277 14.24 -14.45 -4.47
CA GLY A 277 13.29 -13.35 -4.52
C GLY A 277 11.92 -13.72 -5.09
N GLU A 278 11.88 -14.60 -6.09
CA GLU A 278 10.62 -15.05 -6.70
C GLU A 278 9.80 -15.92 -5.76
N GLN A 279 10.45 -16.54 -4.78
CA GLN A 279 9.80 -17.39 -3.80
C GLN A 279 9.21 -16.61 -2.62
N THR A 280 9.57 -15.33 -2.46
CA THR A 280 9.08 -14.52 -1.34
C THR A 280 7.56 -14.36 -1.38
N LEU A 281 6.92 -14.28 -0.20
CA LEU A 281 5.49 -14.06 -0.10
C LEU A 281 5.06 -12.79 -0.85
N MET A 282 5.81 -11.69 -0.70
CA MET A 282 5.53 -10.43 -1.40
C MET A 282 5.57 -10.59 -2.92
N ALA A 283 6.59 -11.26 -3.47
CA ALA A 283 6.69 -11.46 -4.91
C ALA A 283 5.53 -12.29 -5.46
N ARG A 284 5.18 -13.39 -4.78
CA ARG A 284 4.12 -14.31 -5.23
C ARG A 284 2.72 -13.74 -5.07
N MET A 285 2.49 -12.84 -4.12
CA MET A 285 1.20 -12.13 -3.96
C MET A 285 1.00 -10.99 -4.97
N LEU A 286 2.09 -10.42 -5.50
CA LEU A 286 2.04 -9.32 -6.46
C LEU A 286 2.03 -9.82 -7.91
N PRO A 287 1.48 -9.05 -8.87
CA PRO A 287 1.34 -9.48 -10.26
C PRO A 287 2.66 -9.38 -11.06
N PHE A 288 3.77 -9.89 -10.52
CA PHE A 288 4.99 -10.07 -11.30
C PHE A 288 4.76 -11.13 -12.39
N THR A 289 5.50 -11.02 -13.50
CA THR A 289 5.36 -11.95 -14.63
C THR A 289 5.60 -13.41 -14.26
N SER A 290 6.46 -13.70 -13.27
CA SER A 290 6.71 -15.08 -12.81
C SER A 290 5.69 -15.59 -11.79
N SER A 291 4.97 -14.72 -11.07
CA SER A 291 3.99 -15.12 -10.05
C SER A 291 2.82 -15.92 -10.64
N LEU A 292 2.50 -15.71 -11.92
CA LEU A 292 1.47 -16.50 -12.63
C LEU A 292 1.79 -17.99 -12.72
N ALA A 293 3.08 -18.35 -12.70
CA ALA A 293 3.54 -19.73 -12.77
C ALA A 293 3.85 -20.35 -11.39
N LEU A 294 3.72 -19.56 -10.31
CA LEU A 294 4.10 -19.95 -8.95
C LEU A 294 2.93 -19.72 -7.96
N PRO A 295 1.77 -20.38 -8.16
CA PRO A 295 0.62 -20.25 -7.24
C PRO A 295 1.01 -20.71 -5.84
N ILE A 296 0.54 -20.04 -4.80
CA ILE A 296 0.87 -20.38 -3.40
C ILE A 296 -0.17 -21.35 -2.85
N ASP A 297 0.27 -22.55 -2.48
CA ASP A 297 -0.60 -23.54 -1.84
C ASP A 297 -1.07 -23.01 -0.48
N GLY A 298 -2.36 -23.15 -0.17
CA GLY A 298 -2.94 -22.58 1.05
C GLY A 298 -3.31 -21.09 0.96
N LEU A 299 -3.26 -20.48 -0.24
CA LEU A 299 -3.69 -19.11 -0.45
C LEU A 299 -4.67 -18.99 -1.62
N GLU A 300 -5.92 -18.64 -1.32
CA GLU A 300 -6.98 -18.45 -2.32
C GLU A 300 -7.14 -16.96 -2.67
N LEU A 301 -7.10 -16.61 -3.96
CA LEU A 301 -7.36 -15.25 -4.42
C LEU A 301 -8.86 -14.94 -4.39
N LEU A 302 -9.29 -14.07 -3.48
CA LEU A 302 -10.69 -13.63 -3.37
C LEU A 302 -11.01 -12.44 -4.27
N PHE A 303 -10.04 -11.55 -4.50
CA PHE A 303 -10.22 -10.32 -5.27
C PHE A 303 -8.93 -9.90 -5.93
N ARG A 304 -9.03 -9.36 -7.14
CA ARG A 304 -7.95 -8.62 -7.80
C ARG A 304 -8.54 -7.45 -8.58
N SER A 305 -8.03 -6.25 -8.33
CA SER A 305 -8.49 -5.07 -9.05
C SER A 305 -8.07 -5.09 -10.52
N LYS A 306 -8.88 -4.45 -11.37
CA LYS A 306 -8.59 -4.26 -12.79
C LYS A 306 -8.65 -2.78 -13.14
N PRO A 307 -7.78 -2.28 -14.04
CA PRO A 307 -6.70 -2.99 -14.72
C PRO A 307 -5.39 -3.06 -13.89
N GLY A 308 -4.59 -4.11 -14.11
CA GLY A 308 -3.21 -4.18 -13.62
C GLY A 308 -2.99 -4.82 -12.24
N GLY A 309 -4.05 -5.22 -11.52
CA GLY A 309 -3.89 -5.93 -10.26
C GLY A 309 -3.28 -5.08 -9.14
N LEU A 310 -3.64 -3.80 -9.07
CA LEU A 310 -3.16 -2.85 -8.06
C LEU A 310 -3.34 -3.39 -6.64
N LEU A 311 -4.51 -3.99 -6.36
CA LEU A 311 -4.86 -4.59 -5.08
C LEU A 311 -5.23 -6.06 -5.33
N SER A 312 -4.75 -6.94 -4.47
CA SER A 312 -5.15 -8.35 -4.43
C SER A 312 -5.49 -8.74 -3.00
N LEU A 313 -6.69 -9.30 -2.79
CA LEU A 313 -7.11 -9.84 -1.50
C LEU A 313 -7.08 -11.36 -1.59
N TYR A 314 -6.47 -11.97 -0.59
CA TYR A 314 -6.33 -13.42 -0.45
C TYR A 314 -6.94 -13.92 0.85
N GLN A 315 -7.39 -15.17 0.84
CA GLN A 315 -7.78 -15.94 2.02
C GLN A 315 -6.73 -17.01 2.27
N VAL A 316 -6.19 -17.05 3.49
CA VAL A 316 -5.38 -18.19 3.93
C VAL A 316 -6.34 -19.34 4.21
N VAL A 317 -6.06 -20.49 3.59
CA VAL A 317 -6.83 -21.74 3.75
C VAL A 317 -5.89 -22.83 4.22
N GLU A 318 -6.42 -23.85 4.89
CA GLU A 318 -5.60 -25.02 5.24
C GLU A 318 -5.15 -25.73 3.96
N SER A 319 -3.84 -26.00 3.88
CA SER A 319 -3.29 -26.81 2.79
C SER A 319 -3.80 -28.24 2.95
N SER A 320 -4.51 -28.75 1.95
CA SER A 320 -4.98 -30.15 1.88
C SER A 320 -3.83 -31.14 1.77
#